data_AF-A0A7S2B8J6-F1
#
_entry.id   AF-A0A7S2B8J6-F1
#
_cell.length_a   1.000
_cell.length_b   1.000
_cell.length_c   1.000
_cell.angle_alpha   90.00
_cell.angle_beta   90.00
_cell.angle_gamma   90.00
#
_symmetry.space_group_name_H-M   'P 1'
#
loop_
_entity.id
_entity.type
_entity.pdbx_description
1 polymer ?
#
loop_
_entity_poly.entity_id
_entity_poly.type
_entity_poly.pdbx_seq_one_letter_code
_entity_poly.pdbx_strand_id
1 'polypeptide(L)'
;TGEFRENLRHGRGIYLLASGSKYEGEWRDNMRSGKGRFAWPDGSFYEGTWLQDLRHGQGRLEMANGLTYEGHWVGNEFEGRGVCTYPDGARYEGMWKAGKKEGR
;
A
#
# COMPACT_ATOMS: atom_id res chain seq x y z
N THR A 1 -12.54 -15.59 -1.53
CA THR A 1 -12.47 -16.53 -0.39
C THR A 1 -11.82 -15.81 0.77
N GLY A 2 -12.27 -16.03 2.00
CA GLY A 2 -11.70 -15.35 3.18
C GLY A 2 -12.41 -15.75 4.46
N GLU A 3 -11.78 -15.44 5.59
CA GLU A 3 -12.31 -15.68 6.93
C GLU A 3 -13.32 -14.58 7.33
N PHE A 4 -14.33 -14.96 8.12
CA PHE A 4 -15.36 -14.06 8.62
C PHE A 4 -15.53 -14.24 10.14
N ARG A 5 -15.71 -13.14 10.87
CA ARG A 5 -16.07 -13.10 12.29
C ARG A 5 -17.24 -12.15 12.46
N GLU A 6 -18.34 -12.60 13.05
CA GLU A 6 -19.55 -11.79 13.27
C GLU A 6 -20.08 -11.11 11.98
N ASN A 7 -20.05 -11.84 10.85
CA ASN A 7 -20.39 -11.34 9.51
C ASN A 7 -19.45 -10.24 8.94
N LEU A 8 -18.35 -9.93 9.62
CA LEU A 8 -17.30 -9.03 9.13
C LEU A 8 -16.12 -9.83 8.59
N ARG A 9 -15.49 -9.36 7.51
CA ARG A 9 -14.22 -9.91 7.03
C ARG A 9 -13.17 -9.79 8.13
N HIS A 10 -12.53 -10.90 8.45
CA HIS A 10 -11.49 -11.00 9.45
C HIS A 10 -10.41 -11.98 8.94
N GLY A 11 -9.22 -11.99 9.53
CA GLY A 11 -8.17 -12.94 9.13
C GLY A 11 -7.70 -12.71 7.69
N ARG A 12 -7.27 -13.77 6.99
CA ARG A 12 -6.74 -13.63 5.62
C ARG A 12 -7.83 -13.84 4.57
N GLY A 13 -7.77 -13.08 3.49
CA GLY A 13 -8.71 -13.24 2.39
C GLY A 13 -8.40 -12.43 1.14
N ILE A 14 -9.04 -12.84 0.05
CA ILE A 14 -9.02 -12.14 -1.24
C ILE A 14 -10.36 -11.46 -1.45
N TYR A 15 -10.31 -10.17 -1.81
CA TYR A 15 -11.47 -9.37 -2.17
C TYR A 15 -11.28 -8.76 -3.56
N LEU A 16 -12.22 -9.05 -4.46
CA LEU A 16 -12.30 -8.47 -5.79
C LEU A 16 -13.33 -7.33 -5.75
N LEU A 17 -12.90 -6.15 -6.16
CA LEU A 17 -13.75 -4.96 -6.21
C LEU A 17 -14.47 -4.91 -7.56
N ALA A 18 -15.65 -4.28 -7.61
CA ALA A 18 -16.37 -4.04 -8.85
C ALA A 18 -15.56 -3.19 -9.87
N SER A 19 -14.58 -2.42 -9.40
CA SER A 19 -13.62 -1.68 -10.23
C SER A 19 -12.61 -2.56 -10.96
N GLY A 20 -12.56 -3.87 -10.69
CA GLY A 20 -11.53 -4.79 -11.16
C GLY A 20 -10.26 -4.81 -10.30
N SER A 21 -10.17 -3.96 -9.26
CA SER A 21 -9.07 -4.01 -8.29
C SER A 21 -9.14 -5.27 -7.43
N LYS A 22 -7.99 -5.78 -6.98
CA LYS A 22 -7.88 -6.95 -6.10
C LYS A 22 -7.11 -6.58 -4.83
N TYR A 23 -7.67 -6.92 -3.68
CA TYR A 23 -6.93 -6.98 -2.42
C TYR A 23 -6.72 -8.44 -2.01
N GLU A 24 -5.51 -8.74 -1.55
CA GLU A 24 -5.13 -10.02 -0.95
C GLU A 24 -4.34 -9.74 0.31
N GLY A 25 -4.86 -10.12 1.47
CA GLY A 25 -4.19 -9.83 2.71
C GLY A 25 -5.05 -10.04 3.94
N GLU A 26 -4.57 -9.49 5.04
CA GLU A 26 -5.21 -9.54 6.34
C GLU A 26 -6.35 -8.50 6.45
N TRP A 27 -7.38 -8.88 7.20
CA TRP A 27 -8.60 -8.13 7.46
C TRP A 27 -8.88 -8.10 8.95
N ARG A 28 -9.39 -6.97 9.43
CA ARG A 28 -9.93 -6.82 10.79
C ARG A 28 -11.19 -5.98 10.72
N ASP A 29 -12.31 -6.59 11.11
CA ASP A 29 -13.61 -5.93 11.24
C ASP A 29 -13.99 -5.18 9.96
N ASN A 30 -13.92 -5.89 8.82
CA ASN A 30 -14.17 -5.39 7.47
C ASN A 30 -13.17 -4.39 6.89
N MET A 31 -12.11 -4.02 7.61
CA MET A 31 -11.05 -3.13 7.15
C MET A 31 -9.78 -3.91 6.81
N ARG A 32 -9.03 -3.46 5.81
CA ARG A 32 -7.67 -3.97 5.55
C ARG A 32 -6.77 -3.61 6.73
N SER A 33 -6.05 -4.60 7.24
CA SER A 33 -5.20 -4.48 8.42
C SER A 33 -4.08 -5.49 8.34
N GLY A 34 -2.89 -5.23 8.89
CA GLY A 34 -1.79 -6.20 8.83
C GLY A 34 -1.12 -6.23 7.45
N LYS A 35 -0.60 -7.36 7.00
CA LYS A 35 0.07 -7.45 5.68
C LYS A 35 -0.93 -7.68 4.57
N GLY A 36 -0.72 -7.02 3.43
CA GLY A 36 -1.55 -7.21 2.26
C GLY A 36 -1.02 -6.54 0.99
N ARG A 37 -1.50 -7.04 -0.14
CA ARG A 37 -1.24 -6.52 -1.49
C ARG A 37 -2.54 -6.03 -2.11
N PHE A 38 -2.54 -4.80 -2.60
CA PHE A 38 -3.62 -4.21 -3.38
C PHE A 38 -3.13 -3.97 -4.81
N ALA A 39 -3.83 -4.52 -5.79
CA ALA A 39 -3.53 -4.37 -7.21
C ALA A 39 -4.65 -3.63 -7.94
N TRP A 40 -4.27 -2.68 -8.77
CA TRP A 40 -5.16 -1.93 -9.64
C TRP A 40 -5.21 -2.54 -11.06
N PRO A 41 -6.28 -2.30 -11.84
CA PRO A 41 -6.40 -2.86 -13.19
C PRO A 41 -5.34 -2.41 -14.19
N ASP A 42 -4.71 -1.26 -13.95
CA ASP A 42 -3.63 -0.70 -14.76
C ASP A 42 -2.28 -1.42 -14.56
N GLY A 43 -2.23 -2.39 -13.64
CA GLY A 43 -1.01 -3.11 -13.27
C GLY A 43 -0.25 -2.48 -12.09
N SER A 44 -0.65 -1.28 -11.65
CA SER A 44 -0.11 -0.69 -10.42
C SER A 44 -0.40 -1.60 -9.22
N PHE A 45 0.45 -1.59 -8.21
CA PHE A 45 0.18 -2.27 -6.95
C PHE A 45 0.87 -1.62 -5.75
N TYR A 46 0.28 -1.85 -4.57
CA TYR A 46 0.90 -1.62 -3.27
C TYR A 46 1.00 -2.94 -2.53
N GLU A 47 2.15 -3.22 -1.94
CA GLU A 47 2.39 -4.35 -1.07
C GLU A 47 3.04 -3.86 0.22
N GLY A 48 2.41 -4.11 1.36
CA GLY A 48 2.92 -3.58 2.62
C GLY A 48 1.97 -3.78 3.77
N THR A 49 2.10 -2.91 4.77
CA THR A 49 1.29 -2.96 5.98
C THR A 49 0.07 -2.04 5.83
N TRP A 50 -1.06 -2.48 6.38
CA TRP A 50 -2.32 -1.77 6.36
C TRP A 50 -2.77 -1.54 7.80
N LEU A 51 -3.39 -0.40 8.03
CA LEU A 51 -4.06 -0.06 9.28
C LEU A 51 -5.34 0.69 8.96
N GLN A 52 -6.49 0.08 9.29
CA GLN A 52 -7.81 0.68 9.06
C GLN A 52 -8.00 1.18 7.63
N ASP A 53 -7.75 0.32 6.64
CA ASP A 53 -7.83 0.61 5.20
C ASP A 53 -6.79 1.58 4.63
N LEU A 54 -5.89 2.10 5.47
CA LEU A 54 -4.80 2.98 5.05
C LEU A 54 -3.48 2.22 4.95
N ARG A 55 -2.67 2.57 3.95
CA ARG A 55 -1.27 2.12 3.87
C ARG A 55 -0.50 2.69 5.07
N HIS A 56 0.25 1.83 5.72
CA HIS A 56 0.95 2.14 6.97
C HIS A 56 2.23 1.32 7.09
N GLY A 57 3.14 1.71 7.99
CA GLY A 57 4.38 0.98 8.24
C GLY A 57 5.24 0.83 6.98
N GLN A 58 5.93 -0.29 6.83
CA GLN A 58 6.74 -0.56 5.64
C GLN A 58 5.88 -1.06 4.47
N GLY A 59 6.17 -0.57 3.26
CA GLY A 59 5.55 -1.04 2.03
C GLY A 59 6.20 -0.52 0.75
N ARG A 60 5.89 -1.20 -0.35
CA ARG A 60 6.33 -0.91 -1.72
C ARG A 60 5.13 -0.55 -2.59
N LEU A 61 5.20 0.58 -3.28
CA LEU A 61 4.28 1.00 -4.34
C LEU A 61 5.00 0.92 -5.68
N GLU A 62 4.34 0.35 -6.68
CA GLU A 62 4.75 0.40 -8.08
C GLU A 62 3.56 0.88 -8.89
N MET A 63 3.75 1.95 -9.64
CA MET A 63 2.74 2.52 -10.52
C MET A 63 2.98 2.06 -11.95
N ALA A 64 1.91 1.96 -12.74
CA ALA A 64 1.96 1.57 -14.15
C ALA A 64 2.84 2.49 -15.01
N ASN A 65 3.04 3.75 -14.57
CA ASN A 65 3.94 4.69 -15.23
C ASN A 65 5.44 4.46 -14.92
N GLY A 66 5.79 3.47 -14.10
CA GLY A 66 7.16 3.14 -13.70
C GLY A 66 7.63 3.83 -12.42
N LEU A 67 6.83 4.70 -11.79
CA LEU A 67 7.17 5.26 -10.49
C LEU A 67 7.15 4.15 -9.43
N THR A 68 8.23 4.04 -8.66
CA THR A 68 8.29 3.14 -7.50
C THR A 68 8.62 3.90 -6.23
N TYR A 69 8.03 3.46 -5.13
CA TYR A 69 8.40 3.91 -3.78
C TYR A 69 8.52 2.71 -2.86
N GLU A 70 9.60 2.64 -2.10
CA GLU A 70 9.81 1.66 -1.05
C GLU A 70 10.25 2.39 0.22
N GLY A 71 9.49 2.24 1.30
CA GLY A 71 9.79 2.92 2.55
C GLY A 71 8.64 2.88 3.54
N HIS A 72 8.70 3.79 4.50
CA HIS A 72 7.69 3.91 5.54
C HIS A 72 6.48 4.74 5.07
N TRP A 73 5.31 4.41 5.61
CA TRP A 73 4.01 4.97 5.29
C TRP A 73 3.25 5.31 6.57
N VAL A 74 2.54 6.43 6.55
CA VAL A 74 1.58 6.80 7.60
C VAL A 74 0.33 7.33 6.93
N GLY A 75 -0.77 6.58 7.03
CA GLY A 75 -2.08 7.07 6.61
C GLY A 75 -2.16 7.37 5.11
N ASN A 76 -1.67 6.47 4.26
CA ASN A 76 -1.53 6.63 2.81
C ASN A 76 -0.44 7.58 2.31
N GLU A 77 0.30 8.25 3.19
CA GLU A 77 1.38 9.16 2.82
C GLU A 77 2.75 8.51 3.05
N PHE A 78 3.71 8.87 2.20
CA PHE A 78 5.12 8.53 2.44
C PHE A 78 5.62 9.28 3.68
N GLU A 79 6.31 8.58 4.56
CA GLU A 79 6.81 9.13 5.82
C GLU A 79 8.16 8.49 6.16
N GLY A 80 9.04 9.19 6.88
CA GLY A 80 10.32 8.64 7.32
C GLY A 80 11.28 8.34 6.16
N ARG A 81 12.18 7.38 6.35
CA ARG A 81 13.17 7.03 5.31
C ARG A 81 12.50 6.21 4.20
N GLY A 82 12.77 6.57 2.95
CA GLY A 82 12.28 5.85 1.77
C GLY A 82 13.06 6.14 0.49
N VAL A 83 12.91 5.26 -0.47
CA VAL A 83 13.50 5.34 -1.81
C VAL A 83 12.38 5.51 -2.82
N CYS A 84 12.42 6.59 -3.60
CA CYS A 84 11.53 6.83 -4.73
C CYS A 84 12.34 6.82 -6.03
N THR A 85 11.94 5.98 -6.98
CA THR A 85 12.50 5.95 -8.33
C THR A 85 11.44 6.45 -9.30
N TYR A 86 11.80 7.47 -10.08
CA TYR A 86 10.96 8.10 -11.08
C TYR A 86 11.04 7.36 -12.42
N PRO A 87 10.03 7.55 -13.31
CA PRO A 87 10.03 6.91 -14.63
C PRO A 87 11.24 7.23 -15.51
N ASP A 88 11.86 8.39 -15.31
CA ASP A 88 13.08 8.83 -16.00
C ASP A 88 14.37 8.22 -15.41
N GLY A 89 14.24 7.36 -14.40
CA GLY A 89 15.36 6.74 -13.68
C GLY A 89 15.94 7.61 -12.57
N ALA A 90 15.46 8.85 -12.39
CA ALA A 90 15.89 9.67 -11.26
C ALA A 90 15.50 8.97 -9.95
N ARG A 91 16.40 9.03 -8.96
CA ARG A 91 16.23 8.37 -7.67
C ARG A 91 16.38 9.38 -6.54
N TYR A 92 15.44 9.37 -5.61
CA TYR A 92 15.56 10.06 -4.33
C TYR A 92 15.58 9.03 -3.21
N GLU A 93 16.64 9.07 -2.40
CA GLU A 93 16.73 8.32 -1.15
C GLU A 93 16.92 9.34 -0.03
N GLY A 94 15.99 9.36 0.92
CA GLY A 94 16.01 10.35 1.98
C GLY A 94 14.79 10.29 2.88
N MET A 95 14.59 11.39 3.61
CA MET A 95 13.48 11.55 4.54
C MET A 95 12.25 12.10 3.84
N TRP A 96 11.09 11.55 4.18
CA TRP A 96 9.78 11.98 3.70
C TRP A 96 8.94 12.43 4.89
N LYS A 97 8.18 13.50 4.68
CA LYS A 97 7.21 13.98 5.66
C LYS A 97 5.94 14.39 4.94
N ALA A 98 4.83 13.75 5.28
CA ALA A 98 3.54 13.99 4.64
C ALA A 98 3.61 13.95 3.09
N GLY A 99 4.26 12.92 2.54
CA GLY A 99 4.41 12.73 1.10
C GLY A 99 5.43 13.65 0.40
N LYS A 100 6.11 14.54 1.12
CA LYS A 100 7.11 15.46 0.55
C LYS A 100 8.52 15.03 0.93
N LYS A 101 9.47 15.18 0.00
CA LYS A 101 10.90 15.02 0.25
C LYS A 101 11.36 16.09 1.23
N GLU A 102 12.02 15.71 2.30
CA GLU A 102 12.76 16.65 3.16
C GLU A 102 14.20 16.82 2.63
N GLY A 103 14.74 18.03 2.76
CA GLY A 103 16.15 18.30 2.43
C GLY A 103 16.45 18.63 0.96
N ARG A 104 15.55 19.33 0.27
CA ARG A 104 15.89 20.07 -0.97
C ARG A 104 15.52 21.53 -0.84
#